data_AF-A0A542Z939-F1
#
_entry.id   AF-A0A542Z939-F1
#
_cell.length_a   1.000
_cell.length_b   1.000
_cell.length_c   1.000
_cell.angle_alpha   90.00
_cell.angle_beta   90.00
_cell.angle_gamma   90.00
#
_symmetry.space_group_name_H-M   'P 1'
#
loop_
_entity.id
_entity.type
_entity.pdbx_description
1 polymer ?
#
loop_
_entity_poly.entity_id
_entity_poly.type
_entity_poly.pdbx_seq_one_letter_code
_entity_poly.pdbx_strand_id
1 'polypeptide(L)'
;MPHEPTLAHLDPTQLLLHEEVEPARIEQLVAVLAAERRQREPVLVTPTPHGMFLLDGAHRTTALRRLGVPRIAALVVPAAEALALTGWTHAVAEQGAQARLAELADRSAARPGPVVASIRTTGREAGVHADDDSPAALMAAFRLVAACYQAGPYARLTEPLPPEPDRTEVVWQVPDLATIVTIAATVGVLPAGVTRFRAATPPLTVDVGFEELGAPASLSS
;
A
#
# COMPACT_ATOMS: atom_id res chain seq x y z
N MET A 1 16.09 -1.74 -19.12
CA MET A 1 15.52 -2.01 -17.78
C MET A 1 16.67 -2.39 -16.86
N PRO A 2 16.71 -1.93 -15.61
CA PRO A 2 17.77 -2.31 -14.67
C PRO A 2 17.75 -3.82 -14.46
N HIS A 3 18.94 -4.43 -14.42
CA HIS A 3 19.15 -5.86 -14.18
C HIS A 3 19.43 -6.17 -12.70
N GLU A 4 19.67 -5.13 -11.89
CA GLU A 4 19.95 -5.20 -10.45
C GLU A 4 19.34 -3.96 -9.76
N PRO A 5 19.04 -4.03 -8.44
CA PRO A 5 18.57 -2.88 -7.67
C PRO A 5 19.53 -1.69 -7.77
N THR A 6 19.02 -0.52 -8.19
CA THR A 6 19.84 0.68 -8.41
C THR A 6 19.26 1.90 -7.69
N LEU A 7 20.10 2.66 -6.99
CA LEU A 7 19.68 3.95 -6.42
C LEU A 7 19.59 5.02 -7.51
N ALA A 8 18.51 5.80 -7.50
CA ALA A 8 18.28 6.91 -8.41
C ALA A 8 17.59 8.09 -7.70
N HIS A 9 17.77 9.29 -8.25
CA HIS A 9 16.99 10.47 -7.85
C HIS A 9 15.90 10.71 -8.88
N LEU A 10 14.64 10.55 -8.48
CA LEU A 10 13.48 10.61 -9.37
C LEU A 10 12.62 11.83 -9.07
N ASP A 11 11.99 12.41 -10.08
CA ASP A 11 10.93 13.40 -9.89
C ASP A 11 9.74 12.69 -9.20
N PRO A 12 9.38 13.10 -7.98
CA PRO A 12 8.34 12.41 -7.26
C PRO A 12 7.00 12.50 -7.96
N THR A 13 6.71 13.52 -8.79
CA THR A 13 5.43 13.69 -9.50
C THR A 13 5.21 12.65 -10.59
N GLN A 14 6.28 12.00 -11.07
CA GLN A 14 6.22 10.95 -12.09
C GLN A 14 5.97 9.55 -11.52
N LEU A 15 5.90 9.42 -10.20
CA LEU A 15 5.65 8.15 -9.53
C LEU A 15 4.16 7.81 -9.50
N LEU A 16 3.83 6.62 -10.00
CA LEU A 16 2.50 6.03 -9.96
C LEU A 16 2.28 5.41 -8.58
N LEU A 17 1.43 6.04 -7.77
CA LEU A 17 0.97 5.51 -6.49
C LEU A 17 -0.13 4.49 -6.72
N HIS A 18 -0.18 3.45 -5.88
CA HIS A 18 -1.22 2.41 -5.95
C HIS A 18 -2.04 2.27 -4.67
N GLU A 19 -1.65 2.91 -3.58
CA GLU A 19 -2.38 2.90 -2.32
C GLU A 19 -2.70 4.33 -1.84
N GLU A 20 -3.82 4.47 -1.14
CA GLU A 20 -4.19 5.67 -0.41
C GLU A 20 -3.17 5.96 0.71
N VAL A 21 -3.04 7.25 1.03
CA VAL A 21 -2.19 7.72 2.12
C VAL A 21 -3.04 8.28 3.25
N GLU A 22 -2.61 8.01 4.47
CA GLU A 22 -3.29 8.43 5.69
C GLU A 22 -2.86 9.87 6.04
N PRO A 23 -3.78 10.86 6.06
CA PRO A 23 -3.41 12.27 6.25
C PRO A 23 -2.60 12.53 7.52
N ALA A 24 -2.99 11.94 8.66
CA ALA A 24 -2.27 12.09 9.92
C ALA A 24 -0.82 11.61 9.84
N ARG A 25 -0.57 10.52 9.13
CA ARG A 25 0.79 9.98 8.91
C ARG A 25 1.60 10.87 7.97
N ILE A 26 0.96 11.51 7.00
CA ILE A 26 1.62 12.53 6.16
C ILE A 26 2.06 13.73 6.99
N GLU A 27 1.19 14.29 7.84
CA GLU A 27 1.56 15.46 8.67
C GLU A 27 2.75 15.16 9.59
N GLN A 28 2.75 13.97 10.22
CA GLN A 28 3.86 13.52 11.05
C GLN A 28 5.17 13.40 10.25
N LEU A 29 5.11 12.79 9.06
CA LEU A 29 6.29 12.66 8.20
C LEU A 29 6.78 14.00 7.68
N VAL A 30 5.88 14.92 7.32
CA VAL A 30 6.24 16.29 6.90
C VAL A 30 7.02 16.99 8.02
N ALA A 31 6.54 16.92 9.27
CA ALA A 31 7.22 17.55 10.40
C ALA A 31 8.62 16.96 10.63
N VAL A 32 8.76 15.64 10.61
CA VAL A 32 10.06 14.95 10.76
C VAL A 32 11.01 15.30 9.62
N LEU A 33 10.55 15.18 8.38
CA LEU A 33 11.35 15.45 7.19
C LEU A 33 11.77 16.92 7.08
N ALA A 34 10.90 17.86 7.47
CA ALA A 34 11.22 19.29 7.51
C ALA A 34 12.30 19.61 8.55
N ALA A 35 12.24 18.99 9.73
CA ALA A 35 13.22 19.19 10.79
C ALA A 35 14.59 18.60 10.40
N GLU A 36 14.61 17.42 9.80
CA GLU A 36 15.85 16.73 9.46
C GLU A 36 16.45 17.20 8.13
N ARG A 37 15.63 17.73 7.21
CA ARG A 37 15.99 18.07 5.82
C ARG A 37 16.73 16.96 5.09
N ARG A 38 16.41 15.72 5.42
CA ARG A 38 17.09 14.51 4.97
C ARG A 38 16.10 13.41 4.67
N GLN A 39 16.41 12.63 3.63
CA GLN A 39 15.75 11.37 3.35
C GLN A 39 16.68 10.23 3.78
N ARG A 40 16.32 9.53 4.88
CA ARG A 40 17.13 8.43 5.42
C ARG A 40 16.96 7.12 4.66
N GLU A 41 15.75 6.89 4.18
CA GLU A 41 15.38 5.65 3.51
C GLU A 41 14.89 5.95 2.09
N PRO A 42 15.31 5.18 1.08
CA PRO A 42 14.79 5.33 -0.26
C PRO A 42 13.34 4.87 -0.31
N VAL A 43 12.57 5.46 -1.23
CA VAL A 43 11.31 4.83 -1.66
C VAL A 43 11.61 3.66 -2.58
N LEU A 44 10.77 2.64 -2.62
CA LEU A 44 10.97 1.49 -3.49
C LEU A 44 10.08 1.63 -4.72
N VAL A 45 10.66 1.49 -5.91
CA VAL A 45 9.94 1.64 -7.17
C VAL A 45 10.34 0.55 -8.15
N THR A 46 9.45 0.23 -9.09
CA THR A 46 9.76 -0.67 -10.21
C THR A 46 9.28 -0.06 -11.53
N PRO A 47 10.04 -0.21 -12.63
CA PRO A 47 9.60 0.25 -13.94
C PRO A 47 8.49 -0.65 -14.48
N THR A 48 7.44 -0.06 -15.03
CA THR A 48 6.28 -0.75 -15.62
C THR A 48 5.92 -0.12 -16.97
N PRO A 49 5.04 -0.75 -17.77
CA PRO A 49 4.51 -0.12 -18.99
C PRO A 49 3.79 1.22 -18.74
N HIS A 50 3.33 1.48 -17.52
CA HIS A 50 2.62 2.71 -17.12
C HIS A 50 3.54 3.74 -16.43
N GLY A 51 4.86 3.50 -16.40
CA GLY A 51 5.84 4.37 -15.76
C GLY A 51 6.43 3.78 -14.49
N MET A 52 6.93 4.65 -13.61
CA MET A 52 7.58 4.25 -12.36
C MET A 52 6.54 3.96 -11.29
N PHE A 53 6.29 2.68 -11.03
CA PHE A 53 5.33 2.22 -10.04
C PHE A 53 5.95 2.19 -8.65
N LEU A 54 5.28 2.81 -7.68
CA LEU A 54 5.73 2.90 -6.30
C LEU A 54 5.35 1.63 -5.53
N LEU A 55 6.33 0.84 -5.11
CA LEU A 55 6.10 -0.38 -4.32
C LEU A 55 5.93 -0.07 -2.84
N ASP A 56 6.77 0.82 -2.31
CA ASP A 56 6.74 1.20 -0.91
C ASP A 56 7.20 2.66 -0.73
N GLY A 57 6.62 3.33 0.27
CA GLY A 57 6.89 4.73 0.57
C GLY A 57 5.88 5.70 -0.04
N ALA A 58 4.60 5.32 -0.21
CA ALA A 58 3.53 6.24 -0.61
C ALA A 58 3.44 7.47 0.30
N HIS A 59 3.51 7.24 1.61
CA HIS A 59 3.49 8.30 2.60
C HIS A 59 4.73 9.21 2.52
N ARG A 60 5.93 8.61 2.39
CA ARG A 60 7.21 9.35 2.24
C ARG A 60 7.22 10.19 0.97
N THR A 61 6.83 9.61 -0.16
CA THR A 61 6.70 10.30 -1.46
C THR A 61 5.76 11.49 -1.34
N THR A 62 4.58 11.30 -0.74
CA THR A 62 3.59 12.37 -0.60
C THR A 62 4.09 13.49 0.33
N ALA A 63 4.74 13.15 1.44
CA ALA A 63 5.33 14.15 2.34
C ALA A 63 6.45 14.95 1.65
N LEU A 64 7.34 14.29 0.90
CA LEU A 64 8.41 14.93 0.13
C LEU A 64 7.84 15.86 -0.97
N ARG A 65 6.76 15.45 -1.65
CA ARG A 65 6.03 16.30 -2.60
C ARG A 65 5.47 17.56 -1.92
N ARG A 66 4.87 17.43 -0.72
CA ARG A 66 4.32 18.57 0.03
C ARG A 66 5.40 19.55 0.48
N LEU A 67 6.60 19.06 0.79
CA LEU A 67 7.76 19.87 1.12
C LEU A 67 8.43 20.51 -0.11
N GLY A 68 7.91 20.28 -1.32
CA GLY A 68 8.46 20.85 -2.55
C GLY A 68 9.85 20.31 -2.92
N VAL A 69 10.22 19.12 -2.43
CA VAL A 69 11.51 18.51 -2.75
C VAL A 69 11.49 18.06 -4.23
N PRO A 70 12.36 18.59 -5.11
CA PRO A 70 12.24 18.35 -6.56
C PRO A 70 12.52 16.92 -6.99
N ARG A 71 13.37 16.21 -6.25
CA ARG A 71 13.70 14.80 -6.49
C ARG A 71 13.64 14.02 -5.18
N ILE A 72 13.47 12.72 -5.28
CA ILE A 72 13.53 11.83 -4.11
C ILE A 72 14.49 10.68 -4.38
N ALA A 73 15.19 10.21 -3.34
CA ALA A 73 16.00 9.01 -3.42
C ALA A 73 15.08 7.79 -3.54
N ALA A 74 15.27 7.00 -4.58
CA ALA A 74 14.50 5.82 -4.88
C ALA A 74 15.43 4.63 -5.15
N LEU A 75 15.08 3.46 -4.61
CA LEU A 75 15.67 2.19 -5.00
C LEU A 75 14.81 1.60 -6.11
N VAL A 76 15.34 1.60 -7.33
CA VAL A 76 14.71 1.01 -8.50
C VAL A 76 14.99 -0.48 -8.50
N VAL A 77 13.96 -1.30 -8.25
CA VAL A 77 14.06 -2.76 -8.26
C VAL A 77 13.51 -3.33 -9.58
N PRO A 78 14.19 -4.31 -10.20
CA PRO A 78 13.67 -5.00 -11.39
C PRO A 78 12.29 -5.62 -11.11
N ALA A 79 11.36 -5.63 -12.07
CA ALA A 79 10.01 -6.17 -11.86
C ALA A 79 10.01 -7.67 -11.50
N ALA A 80 10.93 -8.45 -12.08
CA ALA A 80 11.12 -9.86 -11.74
C ALA A 80 11.61 -10.05 -10.29
N GLU A 81 12.28 -9.04 -9.74
CA GLU A 81 12.73 -8.96 -8.35
C GLU A 81 11.80 -8.13 -7.48
N ALA A 82 10.73 -7.54 -8.04
CA ALA A 82 9.71 -6.77 -7.33
C ALA A 82 8.76 -7.69 -6.54
N LEU A 83 9.37 -8.68 -5.87
CA LEU A 83 8.99 -9.22 -4.58
C LEU A 83 7.68 -10.00 -4.52
N ALA A 84 7.60 -10.87 -3.52
CA ALA A 84 6.36 -11.54 -3.18
C ALA A 84 5.32 -10.47 -2.77
N LEU A 85 4.48 -10.09 -3.73
CA LEU A 85 3.28 -9.30 -3.48
C LEU A 85 2.29 -10.20 -2.76
N THR A 86 2.01 -9.85 -1.50
CA THR A 86 0.95 -10.50 -0.72
C THR A 86 -0.02 -9.45 -0.23
N GLY A 87 -1.17 -9.89 0.31
CA GLY A 87 -2.04 -9.00 1.07
C GLY A 87 -1.57 -8.86 2.51
N TRP A 88 -1.98 -7.79 3.17
CA TRP A 88 -1.92 -7.72 4.63
C TRP A 88 -3.00 -8.57 5.28
N THR A 89 -2.77 -8.97 6.53
CA THR A 89 -3.82 -9.45 7.42
C THR A 89 -4.15 -8.35 8.41
N HIS A 90 -5.42 -7.98 8.53
CA HIS A 90 -5.89 -6.98 9.49
C HIS A 90 -6.72 -7.62 10.59
N ALA A 91 -6.40 -7.36 11.85
CA ALA A 91 -7.22 -7.72 13.00
C ALA A 91 -8.23 -6.60 13.30
N VAL A 92 -9.50 -6.98 13.38
CA VAL A 92 -10.65 -6.10 13.62
C VAL A 92 -11.38 -6.58 14.87
N ALA A 93 -11.46 -5.71 15.88
CA ALA A 93 -12.12 -6.00 17.16
C ALA A 93 -13.48 -5.32 17.31
N GLU A 94 -13.77 -4.25 16.56
CA GLU A 94 -15.05 -3.54 16.66
C GLU A 94 -16.22 -4.41 16.18
N GLN A 95 -17.13 -4.79 17.09
CA GLN A 95 -18.23 -5.73 16.81
C GLN A 95 -19.11 -5.31 15.62
N GLY A 96 -19.38 -4.01 15.45
CA GLY A 96 -20.13 -3.49 14.31
C GLY A 96 -19.42 -3.73 12.98
N ALA A 97 -18.11 -3.51 12.93
CA ALA A 97 -17.28 -3.84 11.76
C ALA A 97 -17.26 -5.34 11.47
N GLN A 98 -17.15 -6.17 12.51
CA GLN A 98 -17.20 -7.63 12.36
C GLN A 98 -18.52 -8.09 11.73
N ALA A 99 -19.65 -7.55 12.18
CA ALA A 99 -20.97 -7.85 11.61
C ALA A 99 -21.09 -7.42 10.13
N ARG A 100 -20.62 -6.20 9.80
CA ARG A 100 -20.60 -5.70 8.40
C ARG A 100 -19.75 -6.58 7.49
N LEU A 101 -18.59 -7.05 7.98
CA LEU A 101 -17.71 -7.95 7.22
C LEU A 101 -18.35 -9.31 6.98
N ALA A 102 -19.00 -9.89 7.98
CA ALA A 102 -19.70 -11.16 7.84
C ALA A 102 -20.87 -11.05 6.82
N GLU A 103 -21.67 -10.00 6.91
CA GLU A 103 -22.76 -9.74 5.96
C GLU A 103 -22.23 -9.56 4.52
N LEU A 104 -21.13 -8.82 4.36
CA LEU A 104 -20.50 -8.63 3.05
C LEU A 104 -20.00 -9.95 2.45
N ALA A 105 -19.39 -10.81 3.26
CA ALA A 105 -18.95 -12.13 2.81
C ALA A 105 -20.15 -12.99 2.36
N ASP A 106 -21.22 -13.02 3.14
CA ASP A 106 -22.44 -13.79 2.78
C ASP A 106 -23.09 -13.27 1.49
N ARG A 107 -23.19 -11.94 1.33
CA ARG A 107 -23.78 -11.33 0.13
C ARG A 107 -22.93 -11.48 -1.12
N SER A 108 -21.62 -11.68 -0.98
CA SER A 108 -20.69 -11.81 -2.11
C SER A 108 -20.39 -13.25 -2.49
N ALA A 109 -20.71 -14.23 -1.65
CA ALA A 109 -20.39 -15.64 -1.87
C ALA A 109 -20.86 -16.24 -3.22
N ALA A 110 -21.91 -15.68 -3.83
CA ALA A 110 -22.44 -16.13 -5.12
C ALA A 110 -21.86 -15.37 -6.33
N ARG A 111 -20.99 -14.37 -6.12
CA ARG A 111 -20.40 -13.60 -7.23
C ARG A 111 -19.32 -14.43 -7.93
N PRO A 112 -19.21 -14.35 -9.27
CA PRO A 112 -18.32 -15.21 -10.04
C PRO A 112 -16.86 -14.70 -10.07
N GLY A 113 -16.60 -13.47 -9.64
CA GLY A 113 -15.27 -12.90 -9.63
C GLY A 113 -14.34 -13.48 -8.55
N PRO A 114 -13.06 -13.09 -8.59
CA PRO A 114 -12.06 -13.57 -7.65
C PRO A 114 -12.34 -13.10 -6.22
N VAL A 115 -11.82 -13.86 -5.25
CA VAL A 115 -11.81 -13.46 -3.84
C VAL A 115 -10.81 -12.29 -3.67
N VAL A 116 -11.25 -11.20 -3.06
CA VAL A 116 -10.41 -10.04 -2.72
C VAL A 116 -10.03 -10.00 -1.23
N ALA A 117 -10.77 -10.71 -0.38
CA ALA A 117 -10.45 -10.88 1.03
C ALA A 117 -11.06 -12.17 1.59
N SER A 118 -10.36 -12.81 2.52
CA SER A 118 -10.92 -13.86 3.38
C SER A 118 -11.22 -13.27 4.75
N ILE A 119 -12.46 -13.43 5.23
CA ILE A 119 -12.91 -13.04 6.56
C ILE A 119 -12.82 -14.27 7.46
N ARG A 120 -11.92 -14.24 8.45
CA ARG A 120 -11.67 -15.34 9.38
C ARG A 120 -12.13 -14.95 10.78
N THR A 121 -12.94 -15.81 11.38
CA THR A 121 -13.34 -15.72 12.79
C THR A 121 -13.13 -17.08 13.46
N THR A 122 -13.34 -17.16 14.77
CA THR A 122 -13.24 -18.45 15.48
C THR A 122 -14.23 -19.46 14.88
N GLY A 123 -13.71 -20.43 14.12
CA GLY A 123 -14.48 -21.53 13.53
C GLY A 123 -15.17 -21.22 12.20
N ARG A 124 -14.93 -20.06 11.57
CA ARG A 124 -15.49 -19.72 10.25
C ARG A 124 -14.47 -18.97 9.39
N GLU A 125 -14.43 -19.33 8.11
CA GLU A 125 -13.73 -18.57 7.06
C GLU A 125 -14.71 -18.39 5.88
N ALA A 126 -14.84 -17.16 5.39
CA ALA A 126 -15.68 -16.83 4.24
C ALA A 126 -14.97 -15.84 3.31
N GLY A 127 -15.11 -16.04 2.00
CA GLY A 127 -14.51 -15.15 0.99
C GLY A 127 -15.42 -13.97 0.68
N VAL A 128 -14.82 -12.80 0.43
CA VAL A 128 -15.46 -11.67 -0.24
C VAL A 128 -15.04 -11.67 -1.69
N HIS A 129 -16.01 -11.79 -2.60
CA HIS A 129 -15.78 -11.89 -4.04
C HIS A 129 -16.05 -10.57 -4.77
N ALA A 130 -15.25 -10.28 -5.79
CA ALA A 130 -15.58 -9.27 -6.79
C ALA A 130 -16.69 -9.74 -7.74
N ASP A 131 -17.30 -8.80 -8.48
CA ASP A 131 -18.33 -9.14 -9.47
C ASP A 131 -17.76 -9.88 -10.67
N ASP A 132 -16.56 -9.49 -11.12
CA ASP A 132 -15.76 -10.12 -12.17
C ASP A 132 -14.26 -9.82 -11.93
N ASP A 133 -13.39 -10.19 -12.87
CA ASP A 133 -11.95 -9.99 -12.81
C ASP A 133 -11.47 -8.65 -13.39
N SER A 134 -12.38 -7.76 -13.77
CA SER A 134 -12.03 -6.44 -14.30
C SER A 134 -11.39 -5.54 -13.22
N PRO A 135 -10.46 -4.64 -13.60
CA PRO A 135 -9.85 -3.69 -12.65
C PRO A 135 -10.86 -2.88 -11.84
N ALA A 136 -11.99 -2.51 -12.45
CA ALA A 136 -13.04 -1.74 -11.79
C ALA A 136 -13.80 -2.58 -10.74
N ALA A 137 -14.16 -3.82 -11.06
CA ALA A 137 -14.83 -4.71 -10.12
C ALA A 137 -13.92 -5.08 -8.93
N LEU A 138 -12.64 -5.34 -9.19
CA LEU A 138 -11.63 -5.57 -8.16
C LEU A 138 -11.51 -4.37 -7.22
N MET A 139 -11.32 -3.16 -7.75
CA MET A 139 -11.25 -1.93 -6.96
C MET A 139 -12.51 -1.73 -6.12
N ALA A 140 -13.69 -1.92 -6.70
CA ALA A 140 -14.96 -1.78 -5.99
C ALA A 140 -15.05 -2.76 -4.82
N ALA A 141 -14.66 -4.02 -5.02
CA ALA A 141 -14.65 -5.03 -3.96
C ALA A 141 -13.63 -4.71 -2.86
N PHE A 142 -12.41 -4.30 -3.20
CA PHE A 142 -11.42 -3.84 -2.21
C PHE A 142 -11.96 -2.70 -1.35
N ARG A 143 -12.58 -1.69 -1.98
CA ARG A 143 -13.17 -0.55 -1.27
C ARG A 143 -14.36 -0.94 -0.39
N LEU A 144 -15.20 -1.88 -0.83
CA LEU A 144 -16.32 -2.37 -0.02
C LEU A 144 -15.82 -3.04 1.26
N VAL A 145 -14.80 -3.90 1.17
CA VAL A 145 -14.21 -4.55 2.35
C VAL A 145 -13.57 -3.51 3.27
N ALA A 146 -12.81 -2.56 2.72
CA ALA A 146 -12.16 -1.50 3.50
C ALA A 146 -13.18 -0.63 4.24
N ALA A 147 -14.26 -0.23 3.57
CA ALA A 147 -15.32 0.60 4.14
C ALA A 147 -16.02 -0.05 5.34
N CYS A 148 -15.98 -1.38 5.48
CA CYS A 148 -16.57 -2.05 6.64
C CYS A 148 -15.87 -1.71 7.96
N TYR A 149 -14.55 -1.44 7.95
CA TYR A 149 -13.76 -1.35 9.19
C TYR A 149 -12.64 -0.31 9.22
N GLN A 150 -12.09 0.13 8.08
CA GLN A 150 -10.89 0.98 8.08
C GLN A 150 -11.12 2.40 8.63
N ALA A 151 -12.39 2.83 8.73
CA ALA A 151 -12.74 4.06 9.45
C ALA A 151 -12.62 3.93 10.98
N GLY A 152 -12.59 2.70 11.49
CA GLY A 152 -12.42 2.36 12.90
C GLY A 152 -11.04 1.77 13.22
N PRO A 153 -10.78 1.41 14.48
CA PRO A 153 -9.51 0.84 14.89
C PRO A 153 -9.31 -0.57 14.33
N TYR A 154 -8.14 -0.82 13.76
CA TYR A 154 -7.66 -2.13 13.33
C TYR A 154 -6.15 -2.23 13.49
N ALA A 155 -5.61 -3.45 13.54
CA ALA A 155 -4.17 -3.69 13.58
C ALA A 155 -3.72 -4.48 12.34
N ARG A 156 -2.56 -4.10 11.76
CA ARG A 156 -1.93 -4.90 10.70
C ARG A 156 -1.06 -5.98 11.34
N LEU A 157 -1.27 -7.23 10.95
CA LEU A 157 -0.53 -8.37 11.46
C LEU A 157 0.64 -8.70 10.52
N THR A 158 1.85 -8.74 11.06
CA THR A 158 3.06 -9.16 10.33
C THR A 158 3.23 -10.67 10.32
N GLU A 159 2.70 -11.33 11.35
CA GLU A 159 2.71 -12.77 11.60
C GLU A 159 1.31 -13.21 12.05
N PRO A 160 0.92 -14.47 11.81
CA PRO A 160 -0.33 -15.01 12.32
C PRO A 160 -0.38 -14.91 13.85
N LEU A 161 -1.47 -14.34 14.38
CA LEU A 161 -1.71 -14.33 15.82
C LEU A 161 -2.45 -15.62 16.23
N PRO A 162 -2.28 -16.10 17.48
CA PRO A 162 -3.14 -17.15 18.02
C PRO A 162 -4.60 -16.73 17.93
N PRO A 163 -5.52 -17.63 17.54
CA PRO A 163 -6.94 -17.28 17.44
C PRO A 163 -7.45 -16.80 18.81
N GLU A 164 -8.03 -15.61 18.84
CA GLU A 164 -8.70 -15.07 20.02
C GLU A 164 -10.21 -15.19 19.84
N PRO A 165 -10.97 -15.52 20.91
CA PRO A 165 -12.41 -15.36 20.88
C PRO A 165 -12.73 -13.89 20.60
N ASP A 166 -13.66 -13.64 19.67
CA ASP A 166 -14.16 -12.32 19.29
C ASP A 166 -13.23 -11.44 18.42
N ARG A 167 -12.19 -12.03 17.81
CA ARG A 167 -11.37 -11.35 16.79
C ARG A 167 -11.75 -11.80 15.39
N THR A 168 -12.00 -10.83 14.51
CA THR A 168 -12.11 -11.06 13.06
C THR A 168 -10.80 -10.68 12.38
N GLU A 169 -10.28 -11.53 11.53
CA GLU A 169 -9.15 -11.25 10.66
C GLU A 169 -9.61 -11.08 9.21
N VAL A 170 -9.21 -9.96 8.59
CA VAL A 170 -9.38 -9.70 7.16
C VAL A 170 -8.05 -10.00 6.48
N VAL A 171 -8.01 -11.09 5.73
CA VAL A 171 -6.82 -11.50 4.97
C VAL A 171 -7.00 -11.06 3.53
N TRP A 172 -6.30 -10.01 3.12
CA TRP A 172 -6.41 -9.49 1.76
C TRP A 172 -5.85 -10.49 0.74
N GLN A 173 -6.61 -10.72 -0.33
CA GLN A 173 -6.21 -11.51 -1.48
C GLN A 173 -5.93 -10.53 -2.62
N VAL A 174 -4.67 -10.38 -2.97
CA VAL A 174 -4.22 -9.42 -3.99
C VAL A 174 -3.92 -10.17 -5.29
N PRO A 175 -4.33 -9.64 -6.46
CA PRO A 175 -3.94 -10.21 -7.74
C PRO A 175 -2.44 -9.96 -8.01
N ASP A 176 -1.96 -10.42 -9.17
CA ASP A 176 -0.58 -10.21 -9.58
C ASP A 176 -0.21 -8.73 -9.74
N LEU A 177 1.11 -8.46 -9.79
CA LEU A 177 1.64 -7.11 -9.93
C LEU A 177 1.10 -6.41 -11.19
N ALA A 178 0.96 -7.13 -12.31
CA ALA A 178 0.46 -6.53 -13.55
C ALA A 178 -0.98 -6.00 -13.39
N THR A 179 -1.82 -6.74 -12.69
CA THR A 179 -3.20 -6.35 -12.37
C THR A 179 -3.23 -5.16 -11.42
N ILE A 180 -2.41 -5.17 -10.35
CA ILE A 180 -2.31 -4.04 -9.42
C ILE A 180 -1.85 -2.76 -10.14
N VAL A 181 -0.84 -2.87 -11.00
CA VAL A 181 -0.34 -1.75 -11.83
C VAL A 181 -1.46 -1.23 -12.73
N THR A 182 -2.22 -2.13 -13.36
CA THR A 182 -3.35 -1.76 -14.23
C THR A 182 -4.44 -1.03 -13.44
N ILE A 183 -4.80 -1.51 -12.25
CA ILE A 183 -5.77 -0.85 -11.36
C ILE A 183 -5.28 0.56 -11.02
N ALA A 184 -4.02 0.71 -10.57
CA ALA A 184 -3.43 1.99 -10.21
C ALA A 184 -3.44 3.00 -11.38
N ALA A 185 -3.12 2.52 -12.58
CA ALA A 185 -3.01 3.36 -13.77
C ALA A 185 -4.36 3.74 -14.39
N THR A 186 -5.40 2.92 -14.24
CA THR A 186 -6.67 3.08 -14.99
C THR A 186 -7.88 3.39 -14.13
N VAL A 187 -7.88 2.98 -12.86
CA VAL A 187 -9.01 3.14 -11.94
C VAL A 187 -8.66 4.07 -10.78
N GLY A 188 -7.44 3.95 -10.24
CA GLY A 188 -6.92 4.78 -9.16
C GLY A 188 -6.31 3.94 -8.04
N VAL A 189 -6.14 4.56 -6.88
CA VAL A 189 -5.45 3.94 -5.73
C VAL A 189 -6.37 3.03 -4.91
N LEU A 190 -5.80 1.93 -4.43
CA LEU A 190 -6.39 0.97 -3.50
C LEU A 190 -6.50 1.57 -2.10
N PRO A 191 -7.40 1.06 -1.25
CA PRO A 191 -7.38 1.38 0.17
C PRO A 191 -6.01 1.12 0.81
N ALA A 192 -5.65 1.96 1.78
CA ALA A 192 -4.36 1.86 2.46
C ALA A 192 -4.19 0.48 3.12
N GLY A 193 -2.99 -0.10 2.99
CA GLY A 193 -2.67 -1.38 3.65
C GLY A 193 -3.36 -2.60 3.05
N VAL A 194 -3.83 -2.57 1.80
CA VAL A 194 -4.26 -3.79 1.10
C VAL A 194 -3.05 -4.62 0.67
N THR A 195 -2.10 -3.99 -0.03
CA THR A 195 -0.91 -4.65 -0.59
C THR A 195 0.28 -4.64 0.37
N ARG A 196 1.06 -5.72 0.37
CA ARG A 196 2.32 -5.85 1.09
C ARG A 196 3.42 -6.30 0.12
N PHE A 197 4.33 -5.40 -0.19
CA PHE A 197 5.57 -5.73 -0.89
C PHE A 197 6.66 -6.10 0.12
N ARG A 198 7.40 -7.19 -0.12
CA ARG A 198 8.45 -7.66 0.79
C ARG A 198 9.81 -7.68 0.11
N ALA A 199 10.69 -6.70 0.36
CA ALA A 199 12.01 -6.65 -0.27
C ALA A 199 12.89 -7.85 0.08
N ALA A 200 13.50 -8.44 -0.96
CA ALA A 200 14.56 -9.43 -0.88
C ALA A 200 15.88 -8.74 -0.51
N THR A 201 16.02 -7.47 -0.90
CA THR A 201 17.10 -6.60 -0.49
C THR A 201 16.87 -6.16 0.96
N PRO A 202 17.89 -6.21 1.83
CA PRO A 202 17.79 -5.68 3.19
C PRO A 202 17.44 -4.19 3.19
N PRO A 203 16.91 -3.65 4.31
CA PRO A 203 16.66 -2.22 4.46
C PRO A 203 17.91 -1.43 4.10
N LEU A 204 17.76 -0.50 3.16
CA LEU A 204 18.84 0.35 2.67
C LEU A 204 18.71 1.74 3.30
N THR A 205 19.77 2.21 3.94
CA THR A 205 19.88 3.60 4.38
C THR A 205 20.65 4.37 3.32
N VAL A 206 20.08 5.47 2.84
CA VAL A 206 20.71 6.36 1.85
C VAL A 206 21.22 7.66 2.46
N ASP A 207 20.58 8.12 3.54
CA ASP A 207 20.88 9.37 4.24
C ASP A 207 21.30 10.52 3.29
N VAL A 208 20.35 10.99 2.47
CA VAL A 208 20.57 12.02 1.44
C VAL A 208 19.96 13.35 1.87
N GLY A 209 20.72 14.45 1.74
CA GLY A 209 20.25 15.80 2.04
C GLY A 209 19.28 16.34 1.00
N PHE A 210 18.33 17.18 1.42
CA PHE A 210 17.40 17.82 0.49
C PHE A 210 18.08 18.71 -0.56
N GLU A 211 19.23 19.30 -0.24
CA GLU A 211 20.05 20.06 -1.21
C GLU A 211 20.57 19.17 -2.34
N GLU A 212 21.00 17.95 -2.04
CA GLU A 212 21.41 16.95 -3.04
C GLU A 212 20.23 16.54 -3.94
N LEU A 213 19.03 16.53 -3.36
CA LEU A 213 17.78 16.30 -4.07
C LEU A 213 17.29 17.54 -4.86
N GLY A 214 18.01 18.65 -4.78
CA GLY A 214 17.74 19.88 -5.55
C GLY A 214 16.84 20.88 -4.84
N ALA A 215 16.50 20.66 -3.56
CA ALA A 215 15.72 21.63 -2.79
C ALA A 215 16.58 22.86 -2.43
N PRO A 216 16.00 24.07 -2.45
CA PRO A 216 16.69 25.26 -2.01
C PRO A 216 17.03 25.17 -0.50
N ALA A 217 18.16 25.78 -0.10
CA ALA A 217 18.58 25.87 1.30
C ALA A 217 17.49 26.50 2.20
N SER A 218 16.69 27.40 1.65
CA SER A 218 15.51 28.00 2.27
C SER A 218 14.21 27.28 1.85
N LEU A 219 13.96 26.08 2.38
CA LEU A 219 12.56 25.64 2.45
C LEU A 219 11.97 26.30 3.70
N SER A 220 11.32 27.44 3.51
CA SER A 220 10.63 28.15 4.60
C SER A 220 9.34 27.41 4.96
N SER A 221 9.10 27.38 6.27
CA SER A 221 8.03 26.71 7.01
C SER A 221 6.61 26.96 6.49
#